data_AF-A0A3N5UK21-F1
#
_entry.id   AF-A0A3N5UK21-F1
#
_cell.length_a   1.000
_cell.length_b   1.000
_cell.length_c   1.000
_cell.angle_alpha   90.00
_cell.angle_beta   90.00
_cell.angle_gamma   90.00
#
_symmetry.space_group_name_H-M   'P 1'
#
loop_
_entity.id
_entity.type
_entity.pdbx_description
1 polymer ?
#
loop_
_entity_poly.entity_id
_entity_poly.type
_entity_poly.pdbx_seq_one_letter_code
_entity_poly.pdbx_strand_id
1 'polypeptide(L)'
;MQPRSQAELERQLEQRWAQVQDGTLSLQQAFGTLEDWVTQLGERKAFLHPNLKQWMWYDKLHDEWVFAGCGIGEAILVAVGRLGGVKKLPQPEPVAGWLVYKDGQELQGPLRIEELRIKLDTQQVPKDILIWSPRATDWLSVVDKKGQEIILANGAVG
;
A
#
# COMPACT_ATOMS: atom_id res chain seq x y z
N MET A 1 -4.88 -12.20 -13.88
CA MET A 1 -4.90 -12.02 -12.41
C MET A 1 -4.79 -10.53 -12.13
N GLN A 2 -5.58 -9.98 -11.21
CA GLN A 2 -5.40 -8.59 -10.80
C GLN A 2 -4.10 -8.47 -9.99
N PRO A 3 -3.34 -7.38 -10.12
CA PRO A 3 -2.14 -7.16 -9.33
C PRO A 3 -2.52 -6.98 -7.86
N ARG A 4 -1.83 -7.69 -6.96
CA ARG A 4 -2.04 -7.57 -5.51
C ARG A 4 -1.57 -6.21 -5.02
N SER A 5 -2.31 -5.60 -4.13
CA SER A 5 -1.99 -4.32 -3.51
C SER A 5 -1.07 -4.48 -2.30
N GLN A 6 -0.50 -3.37 -1.81
CA GLN A 6 0.32 -3.35 -0.60
C GLN A 6 -0.46 -3.90 0.61
N ALA A 7 -1.68 -3.41 0.82
CA ALA A 7 -2.53 -3.81 1.94
C ALA A 7 -2.87 -5.31 1.92
N GLU A 8 -3.09 -5.89 0.73
CA GLU A 8 -3.36 -7.33 0.59
C GLU A 8 -2.14 -8.17 0.99
N LEU A 9 -0.94 -7.78 0.54
CA LEU A 9 0.30 -8.48 0.87
C LEU A 9 0.64 -8.38 2.35
N GLU A 10 0.48 -7.20 2.97
CA GLU A 10 0.71 -7.04 4.41
C GLU A 10 -0.24 -7.89 5.25
N ARG A 11 -1.55 -7.84 4.94
CA ARG A 11 -2.56 -8.67 5.61
C ARG A 11 -2.30 -10.16 5.40
N GLN A 12 -1.95 -10.57 4.18
CA GLN A 12 -1.62 -11.96 3.89
C GLN A 12 -0.40 -12.41 4.71
N LEU A 13 0.63 -11.57 4.84
CA LEU A 13 1.81 -11.93 5.61
C LEU A 13 1.47 -12.13 7.09
N GLU A 14 0.69 -11.23 7.68
CA GLU A 14 0.24 -11.34 9.07
C GLU A 14 -0.54 -12.65 9.30
N GLN A 15 -1.50 -12.96 8.43
CA GLN A 15 -2.27 -14.21 8.49
C GLN A 15 -1.38 -15.45 8.38
N ARG A 16 -0.43 -15.46 7.45
CA ARG A 16 0.50 -16.58 7.25
C ARG A 16 1.43 -16.76 8.45
N TRP A 17 1.89 -15.67 9.06
CA TRP A 17 2.69 -15.76 10.29
C TRP A 17 1.90 -16.32 11.46
N ALA A 18 0.64 -15.91 11.64
CA ALA A 18 -0.23 -16.49 12.67
C ALA A 18 -0.38 -18.02 12.48
N GLN A 19 -0.60 -18.46 11.24
CA GLN A 19 -0.68 -19.89 10.87
C GLN A 19 0.64 -20.66 11.04
N VAL A 20 1.79 -19.98 11.00
CA VAL A 20 3.07 -20.61 11.31
C VAL A 20 3.24 -20.74 12.83
N GLN A 21 2.85 -19.72 13.58
CA GLN A 21 2.94 -19.70 15.04
C GLN A 21 2.02 -20.72 15.70
N ASP A 22 0.83 -20.93 15.15
CA ASP A 22 -0.12 -21.94 15.64
C ASP A 22 0.18 -23.37 15.14
N GLY A 23 1.19 -23.54 14.28
CA GLY A 23 1.60 -24.83 13.73
C GLY A 23 0.76 -25.35 12.56
N THR A 24 -0.21 -24.57 12.06
CA THR A 24 -1.04 -24.93 10.89
C THR A 24 -0.21 -25.05 9.62
N LEU A 25 0.81 -24.20 9.45
CA LEU A 25 1.71 -24.19 8.30
C LEU A 25 3.18 -24.24 8.73
N SER A 26 4.02 -24.92 7.93
CA SER A 26 5.46 -24.71 7.98
C SER A 26 5.86 -23.38 7.35
N LEU A 27 7.05 -22.85 7.69
CA LEU A 27 7.61 -21.65 7.06
C LEU A 27 7.64 -21.73 5.52
N GLN A 28 8.02 -22.88 4.97
CA GLN A 28 8.11 -23.08 3.52
C GLN A 28 6.72 -23.02 2.86
N GLN A 29 5.70 -23.62 3.48
CA GLN A 29 4.33 -23.60 2.97
C GLN A 29 3.68 -22.22 3.10
N ALA A 30 4.04 -21.47 4.15
CA ALA A 30 3.46 -20.17 4.44
C ALA A 30 3.95 -19.08 3.46
N PHE A 31 5.22 -19.13 3.07
CA PHE A 31 5.84 -18.04 2.32
C PHE A 31 6.10 -18.33 0.84
N GLY A 32 6.09 -19.57 0.38
CA GLY A 32 6.15 -19.86 -1.06
C GLY A 32 7.36 -19.23 -1.77
N THR A 33 7.12 -18.64 -2.94
CA THR A 33 8.15 -18.07 -3.83
C THR A 33 8.25 -16.54 -3.70
N LEU A 34 9.28 -15.94 -4.31
CA LEU A 34 9.46 -14.48 -4.29
C LEU A 34 8.31 -13.77 -5.01
N GLU A 35 7.85 -14.32 -6.13
CA GLU A 35 6.76 -13.81 -6.96
C GLU A 35 5.45 -13.73 -6.17
N ASP A 36 5.29 -14.59 -5.16
CA ASP A 36 4.16 -14.57 -4.23
C ASP A 36 4.15 -13.33 -3.31
N TRP A 37 5.15 -12.47 -3.36
CA TRP A 37 5.22 -11.24 -2.56
C TRP A 37 5.62 -10.01 -3.37
N VAL A 38 5.70 -10.13 -4.68
CA VAL A 38 5.92 -9.00 -5.58
C VAL A 38 4.60 -8.36 -5.98
N THR A 39 4.59 -7.04 -6.01
CA THR A 39 3.53 -6.20 -6.56
C THR A 39 4.10 -5.17 -7.52
N GLN A 40 3.28 -4.80 -8.52
CA GLN A 40 3.54 -3.69 -9.42
C GLN A 40 2.77 -2.47 -8.90
N LEU A 41 3.49 -1.38 -8.61
CA LEU A 41 2.98 -0.10 -8.14
C LEU A 41 3.34 0.98 -9.17
N GLY A 42 2.37 1.41 -9.98
CA GLY A 42 2.62 2.24 -11.15
C GLY A 42 3.64 1.58 -12.08
N GLU A 43 4.75 2.26 -12.38
CA GLU A 43 5.86 1.72 -13.19
C GLU A 43 6.93 0.97 -12.35
N ARG A 44 6.77 0.86 -11.03
CA ARG A 44 7.74 0.26 -10.12
C ARG A 44 7.32 -1.12 -9.64
N LYS A 45 8.30 -1.99 -9.37
CA LYS A 45 8.08 -3.25 -8.66
C LYS A 45 8.50 -3.12 -7.21
N ALA A 46 7.65 -3.58 -6.31
CA ALA A 46 7.94 -3.71 -4.88
C ALA A 46 7.82 -5.17 -4.45
N PHE A 47 8.61 -5.55 -3.47
CA PHE A 47 8.64 -6.88 -2.87
C PHE A 47 8.48 -6.75 -1.35
N LEU A 48 7.56 -7.52 -0.77
CA LEU A 48 7.47 -7.65 0.67
C LEU A 48 8.27 -8.87 1.11
N HIS A 49 9.40 -8.66 1.80
CA HIS A 49 10.21 -9.77 2.28
C HIS A 49 9.53 -10.47 3.48
N PRO A 50 9.10 -11.74 3.37
CA PRO A 50 8.26 -12.39 4.41
C PRO A 50 8.97 -12.57 5.76
N ASN A 51 10.26 -12.92 5.72
CA ASN A 51 11.06 -13.13 6.92
C ASN A 51 11.50 -11.81 7.58
N LEU A 52 11.95 -10.83 6.79
CA LEU A 52 12.41 -9.53 7.31
C LEU A 52 11.24 -8.60 7.66
N LYS A 53 10.04 -8.86 7.13
CA LYS A 53 8.85 -8.00 7.27
C LYS A 53 9.09 -6.57 6.78
N GLN A 54 9.85 -6.45 5.69
CA GLN A 54 10.31 -5.19 5.11
C GLN A 54 9.95 -5.09 3.63
N TRP A 55 9.66 -3.86 3.20
CA TRP A 55 9.43 -3.56 1.80
C TRP A 55 10.75 -3.28 1.08
N MET A 56 10.82 -3.72 -0.16
CA MET A 56 11.98 -3.53 -1.04
C MET A 56 11.52 -3.03 -2.40
N TRP A 57 12.27 -2.08 -2.98
CA TRP A 57 12.11 -1.66 -4.35
C TRP A 57 13.04 -2.46 -5.27
N TYR A 58 12.55 -2.80 -6.46
CA TYR A 58 13.43 -3.35 -7.49
C TYR A 58 14.25 -2.22 -8.12
N ASP A 59 15.57 -2.35 -8.03
CA ASP A 59 16.52 -1.55 -8.79
C ASP A 59 16.86 -2.26 -10.10
N LYS A 60 16.33 -1.72 -11.20
CA LYS A 60 16.56 -2.27 -12.54
C LYS A 60 17.99 -2.08 -13.02
N LEU A 61 18.72 -1.06 -12.53
CA LEU A 61 20.08 -0.78 -12.99
C LEU A 61 21.05 -1.85 -12.50
N HIS A 62 20.87 -2.31 -11.27
CA HIS A 62 21.73 -3.29 -10.62
C HIS A 62 21.11 -4.70 -10.53
N ASP A 63 19.88 -4.87 -11.05
CA ASP A 63 19.11 -6.12 -11.01
C ASP A 63 18.95 -6.70 -9.59
N GLU A 64 18.60 -5.84 -8.65
CA GLU A 64 18.53 -6.20 -7.23
C GLU A 64 17.31 -5.64 -6.50
N TRP A 65 17.04 -6.17 -5.31
CA TRP A 65 16.03 -5.65 -4.40
C TRP A 65 16.71 -4.81 -3.32
N VAL A 66 16.29 -3.55 -3.20
CA VAL A 66 16.87 -2.59 -2.24
C VAL A 66 15.81 -2.19 -1.22
N PHE A 67 16.19 -2.08 0.05
CA PHE A 67 15.28 -1.68 1.12
C PHE A 67 14.54 -0.37 0.78
N ALA A 68 13.21 -0.38 0.90
CA ALA A 68 12.35 0.76 0.57
C ALA A 68 12.34 1.85 1.66
N GLY A 69 12.90 1.56 2.84
CA GLY A 69 12.90 2.49 3.98
C GLY A 69 11.78 2.26 4.99
N CYS A 70 11.00 1.18 4.87
CA CYS A 70 9.91 0.85 5.79
C CYS A 70 9.62 -0.65 5.91
N GLY A 71 9.11 -1.04 7.07
CA GLY A 71 8.44 -2.30 7.37
C GLY A 71 6.95 -2.28 7.08
N ILE A 72 6.30 -3.40 7.43
CA ILE A 72 4.83 -3.56 7.40
C ILE A 72 4.17 -2.56 8.34
N GLY A 73 3.09 -1.93 7.89
CA GLY A 73 2.36 -0.97 8.72
C GLY A 73 3.10 0.32 9.03
N GLU A 74 4.32 0.54 8.53
CA GLU A 74 5.11 1.73 8.88
C GLU A 74 4.95 2.88 7.87
N ALA A 75 4.63 2.58 6.61
CA ALA A 75 4.51 3.58 5.56
C ALA A 75 3.65 3.12 4.38
N ILE A 76 3.16 4.09 3.61
CA ILE A 76 2.54 3.86 2.30
C ILE A 76 3.66 3.88 1.25
N LEU A 77 3.78 2.81 0.45
CA LEU A 77 4.58 2.83 -0.76
C LEU A 77 3.87 3.67 -1.82
N VAL A 78 4.56 4.63 -2.43
CA VAL A 78 3.99 5.52 -3.46
C VAL A 78 4.89 5.53 -4.69
N ALA A 79 4.30 5.43 -5.88
CA ALA A 79 5.03 5.62 -7.14
C ALA A 79 4.50 6.85 -7.88
N VAL A 80 5.41 7.72 -8.36
CA VAL A 80 5.09 8.87 -9.22
C VAL A 80 5.95 8.77 -10.47
N GLY A 81 5.33 8.35 -11.58
CA GLY A 81 6.07 7.97 -12.78
C GLY A 81 7.08 6.87 -12.46
N ARG A 82 8.37 7.14 -12.71
CA ARG A 82 9.48 6.21 -12.44
C ARG A 82 10.06 6.32 -11.04
N LEU A 83 9.60 7.26 -10.22
CA LEU A 83 10.10 7.46 -8.86
C LEU A 83 9.26 6.61 -7.90
N GLY A 84 9.92 5.78 -7.10
CA GLY A 84 9.32 5.11 -5.94
C GLY A 84 9.74 5.82 -4.66
N GLY A 85 8.82 5.95 -3.72
CA GLY A 85 9.07 6.55 -2.41
C GLY A 85 8.13 6.00 -1.36
N VAL A 86 8.30 6.48 -0.13
CA VAL A 86 7.46 6.08 1.00
C VAL A 86 6.92 7.31 1.72
N LYS A 87 5.69 7.20 2.22
CA LYS A 87 5.08 8.19 3.12
C LYS A 87 4.83 7.51 4.45
N LYS A 88 5.70 7.82 5.43
CA LYS A 88 5.65 7.24 6.78
C LYS A 88 4.35 7.56 7.46
N LEU A 89 3.72 6.54 8.06
CA LEU A 89 2.57 6.73 8.90
C LEU A 89 2.98 7.47 10.19
N PRO A 90 2.07 8.24 10.82
CA PRO A 90 2.34 8.88 12.11
C PRO A 90 2.68 7.88 13.22
N GLN A 91 2.13 6.68 13.12
CA GLN A 91 2.39 5.54 14.01
C GLN A 91 2.24 4.24 13.21
N PRO A 92 2.94 3.14 13.58
CA PRO A 92 2.80 1.85 12.91
C PRO A 92 1.41 1.24 13.09
N GLU A 93 0.75 0.86 12.00
CA GLU A 93 -0.58 0.24 11.99
C GLU A 93 -0.99 -0.26 10.59
N PRO A 94 -2.11 -1.00 10.42
CA PRO A 94 -2.56 -1.47 9.12
C PRO A 94 -2.73 -0.35 8.08
N VAL A 95 -2.01 -0.45 6.96
CA VAL A 95 -1.94 0.59 5.92
C VAL A 95 -3.26 0.76 5.14
N ALA A 96 -4.17 -0.20 5.19
CA ALA A 96 -5.40 -0.23 4.37
C ALA A 96 -6.32 0.99 4.58
N GLY A 97 -6.30 1.59 5.77
CA GLY A 97 -7.12 2.76 6.13
C GLY A 97 -6.49 4.11 5.79
N TRP A 98 -5.33 4.11 5.14
CA TRP A 98 -4.54 5.31 4.84
C TRP A 98 -4.47 5.59 3.34
N LEU A 99 -4.22 6.84 2.99
CA LEU A 99 -3.95 7.27 1.62
C LEU A 99 -3.09 8.53 1.60
N VAL A 100 -2.66 8.90 0.39
CA VAL A 100 -2.13 10.23 0.06
C VAL A 100 -2.93 10.77 -1.13
N TYR A 101 -2.96 12.09 -1.31
CA TYR A 101 -3.56 12.70 -2.50
C TYR A 101 -2.62 13.73 -3.11
N LYS A 102 -2.86 14.03 -4.38
CA LYS A 102 -2.20 15.13 -5.10
C LYS A 102 -3.01 16.40 -4.97
N ASP A 103 -2.35 17.46 -4.54
CA ASP A 103 -2.83 18.85 -4.65
C ASP A 103 -1.84 19.62 -5.52
N GLY A 104 -2.21 19.85 -6.78
CA GLY A 104 -1.27 20.32 -7.79
C GLY A 104 -0.07 19.38 -7.98
N GLN A 105 1.13 19.87 -7.65
CA GLN A 105 2.40 19.11 -7.73
C GLN A 105 2.80 18.47 -6.40
N GLU A 106 2.08 18.75 -5.31
CA GLU A 106 2.45 18.29 -3.97
C GLU A 106 1.69 17.03 -3.56
N LEU A 107 2.39 16.15 -2.83
CA LEU A 107 1.80 14.97 -2.20
C LEU A 107 1.42 15.28 -0.76
N GLN A 108 0.12 15.34 -0.51
CA GLN A 108 -0.46 15.57 0.81
C GLN A 108 -0.75 14.24 1.51
N GLY A 109 -0.58 14.22 2.83
CA GLY A 109 -0.71 13.04 3.68
C GLY A 109 0.62 12.43 4.16
N PRO A 110 0.58 11.23 4.77
CA PRO A 110 -0.56 10.31 4.78
C PRO A 110 -1.69 10.78 5.69
N LEU A 111 -2.93 10.49 5.28
CA LEU A 111 -4.12 10.78 6.05
C LEU A 111 -5.08 9.58 6.02
N ARG A 112 -6.03 9.57 6.96
CA ARG A 112 -7.09 8.58 7.00
C ARG A 112 -8.04 8.77 5.82
N ILE A 113 -8.57 7.67 5.30
CA ILE A 113 -9.63 7.70 4.27
C ILE A 113 -10.82 8.56 4.75
N GLU A 114 -11.23 8.39 6.01
CA GLU A 114 -12.33 9.15 6.60
C GLU A 114 -12.04 10.66 6.67
N GLU A 115 -10.79 11.04 6.95
CA GLU A 115 -10.39 12.45 6.96
C GLU A 115 -10.48 13.03 5.55
N LEU A 116 -10.04 12.31 4.51
CA LEU A 116 -10.17 12.78 3.14
C LEU A 116 -11.65 12.92 2.73
N ARG A 117 -12.50 11.98 3.14
CA ARG A 117 -13.94 12.04 2.89
C ARG A 117 -14.54 13.33 3.46
N ILE A 118 -14.23 13.65 4.73
CA ILE A 118 -14.68 14.89 5.37
C ILE A 118 -14.19 16.12 4.59
N LYS A 119 -12.93 16.14 4.14
CA LYS A 119 -12.37 17.25 3.35
C LYS A 119 -13.06 17.42 2.00
N LEU A 120 -13.44 16.33 1.33
CA LEU A 120 -14.19 16.37 0.07
C LEU A 120 -15.62 16.84 0.28
N ASP A 121 -16.29 16.38 1.35
CA ASP A 121 -17.67 16.76 1.68
C ASP A 121 -17.78 18.23 2.09
N THR A 122 -16.77 18.72 2.82
CA THR A 122 -16.68 20.12 3.26
C THR A 122 -16.02 21.05 2.24
N GLN A 123 -15.71 20.56 1.04
CA GLN A 123 -15.08 21.31 -0.06
C GLN A 123 -13.73 21.95 0.29
N GLN A 124 -13.02 21.40 1.29
CA GLN A 124 -11.65 21.81 1.63
C GLN A 124 -10.63 21.29 0.61
N VAL A 125 -10.99 20.24 -0.13
CA VAL A 125 -10.18 19.66 -1.20
C VAL A 125 -11.04 19.51 -2.45
N PRO A 126 -10.52 19.81 -3.66
CA PRO A 126 -11.26 19.63 -4.91
C PRO A 126 -11.70 18.18 -5.15
N LYS A 127 -12.78 17.98 -5.90
CA LYS A 127 -13.28 16.64 -6.24
C LYS A 127 -12.56 15.99 -7.41
N ASP A 128 -11.70 16.70 -8.11
CA ASP A 128 -10.92 16.20 -9.26
C ASP A 128 -9.50 15.76 -8.87
N ILE A 129 -9.21 15.63 -7.57
CA ILE A 129 -7.90 15.14 -7.10
C ILE A 129 -7.65 13.67 -7.44
N LEU A 130 -6.37 13.34 -7.49
CA LEU A 130 -5.89 11.96 -7.55
C LEU A 130 -5.48 11.47 -6.16
N ILE A 131 -5.88 10.26 -5.81
CA ILE A 131 -5.49 9.57 -4.58
C ILE A 131 -4.59 8.38 -4.89
N TRP A 132 -3.76 8.05 -3.91
CA TRP A 132 -3.01 6.81 -3.87
C TRP A 132 -3.29 6.12 -2.53
N SER A 133 -3.77 4.89 -2.59
CA SER A 133 -4.08 4.07 -1.41
C SER A 133 -3.29 2.77 -1.48
N PRO A 134 -2.84 2.22 -0.34
CA PRO A 134 -2.28 0.86 -0.24
C PRO A 134 -3.21 -0.24 -0.73
N ARG A 135 -4.51 0.05 -0.93
CA ARG A 135 -5.51 -0.86 -1.53
C ARG A 135 -5.55 -0.79 -3.07
N ALA A 136 -4.75 0.08 -3.65
CA ALA A 136 -4.60 0.24 -5.09
C ALA A 136 -3.14 0.01 -5.50
N THR A 137 -2.93 -0.06 -6.81
CA THR A 137 -1.61 -0.24 -7.43
C THR A 137 -1.24 0.95 -8.33
N ASP A 138 -2.09 1.96 -8.41
CA ASP A 138 -1.90 3.16 -9.23
C ASP A 138 -2.68 4.34 -8.62
N TRP A 139 -2.43 5.54 -9.15
CA TRP A 139 -3.21 6.74 -8.87
C TRP A 139 -4.65 6.56 -9.37
N LEU A 140 -5.61 6.94 -8.53
CA LEU A 140 -7.03 6.87 -8.84
C LEU A 140 -7.64 8.25 -8.74
N SER A 141 -8.51 8.59 -9.68
CA SER A 141 -9.37 9.75 -9.52
C SER A 141 -10.44 9.44 -8.47
N VAL A 142 -10.71 10.40 -7.58
CA VAL A 142 -11.77 10.22 -6.58
C VAL A 142 -13.16 10.18 -7.21
N VAL A 143 -13.36 10.69 -8.43
CA VAL A 143 -14.66 10.58 -9.13
C VAL A 143 -14.86 9.25 -9.85
N ASP A 144 -13.78 8.49 -10.08
CA ASP A 144 -13.89 7.19 -10.74
C ASP A 144 -14.43 6.15 -9.77
N LYS A 145 -15.10 5.12 -10.32
CA LYS A 145 -15.72 4.04 -9.55
C LYS A 145 -14.76 3.43 -8.50
N LYS A 146 -13.52 3.11 -8.89
CA LYS A 146 -12.53 2.51 -7.99
C LYS A 146 -12.06 3.48 -6.90
N GLY A 147 -11.95 4.77 -7.22
CA GLY A 147 -11.64 5.81 -6.23
C GLY A 147 -12.78 5.94 -5.21
N GLN A 148 -14.02 6.03 -5.69
CA GLN A 148 -15.22 6.04 -4.84
C GLN A 148 -15.31 4.79 -3.95
N GLU A 149 -15.04 3.60 -4.48
CA GLU A 149 -15.01 2.35 -3.69
C GLU A 149 -14.01 2.42 -2.53
N ILE A 150 -12.86 3.07 -2.71
CA ILE A 150 -11.87 3.24 -1.63
C ILE A 150 -12.36 4.27 -0.61
N ILE A 151 -12.89 5.41 -1.05
CA ILE A 151 -13.34 6.49 -0.17
C ILE A 151 -14.61 6.11 0.62
N LEU A 152 -15.50 5.34 0.01
CA LEU A 152 -16.77 4.91 0.58
C LEU A 152 -16.71 3.55 1.28
N ALA A 153 -15.63 2.79 1.12
CA ALA A 153 -15.44 1.57 1.88
C ALA A 153 -15.43 1.92 3.37
N ASN A 154 -16.53 1.57 4.05
CA ASN A 154 -16.59 1.60 5.50
C ASN A 154 -15.38 0.85 6.06
N GLY A 155 -14.77 1.39 7.11
CA GLY A 155 -13.71 0.74 7.86
C GLY A 155 -14.16 -0.61 8.42
N ALA A 156 -14.20 -1.63 7.58
CA ALA A 156 -14.25 -3.03 7.98
C ALA A 156 -12.81 -3.44 8.31
N VAL A 157 -12.32 -2.90 9.42
CA VAL A 157 -11.24 -3.55 10.17
C VAL A 157 -11.95 -4.25 11.31
N GLY A 158 -12.27 -5.52 11.08
CA GLY A 158 -12.49 -6.48 12.15
C GLY A 158 -11.16 -6.90 12.77
#